data_AF-A0A960P1T9-F1
#
_entry.id   AF-A0A960P1T9-F1
#
_cell.length_a   1.000
_cell.length_b   1.000
_cell.length_c   1.000
_cell.angle_alpha   90.00
_cell.angle_beta   90.00
_cell.angle_gamma   90.00
#
_symmetry.space_group_name_H-M   'P 1'
#
loop_
_entity.id
_entity.type
_entity.pdbx_description
1 polymer ?
#
loop_
_entity_poly.entity_id
_entity_poly.type
_entity_poly.pdbx_seq_one_letter_code
_entity_poly.pdbx_strand_id
1 'polypeptide(L)'
;MSRHRVRFAFEITEGPNAGLRSSGWRVWTNNEDTYITASTFGQVWKGSLHGDVAWRWAMDKNHVQSGRAPTLPKGHDRAPWTWEPTPFVNGVRLAFAIAVTRGAMLDRPADPKDQHRIVVEDRWDQLTLAKIWMTEPGVDLPIDPLLDQPMELSSGRRVWITAGWEELSDGEPEPLCAGAIVEPYTPGVQDVRAPGLFVRGLRLSTDTAA
;
A
#
# COMPACT_ATOMS: atom_id res chain seq x y z
N MET A 1 -15.10 -17.90 -11.41
CA MET A 1 -14.66 -16.54 -11.81
C MET A 1 -13.17 -16.42 -11.54
N SER A 2 -12.37 -15.99 -12.52
CA SER A 2 -10.93 -15.79 -12.29
C SER A 2 -10.73 -14.65 -11.30
N ARG A 3 -9.93 -14.86 -10.25
CA ARG A 3 -9.53 -13.80 -9.31
C ARG A 3 -8.73 -12.74 -10.07
N HIS A 4 -9.35 -11.61 -10.37
CA HIS A 4 -8.64 -10.45 -10.91
C HIS A 4 -7.72 -9.89 -9.82
N ARG A 5 -6.49 -9.57 -10.21
CA ARG A 5 -5.46 -9.04 -9.31
C ARG A 5 -4.65 -8.03 -10.10
N VAL A 6 -4.30 -6.95 -9.43
CA VAL A 6 -3.45 -5.90 -9.98
C VAL A 6 -2.13 -5.92 -9.22
N ARG A 7 -1.02 -5.91 -9.97
CA ARG A 7 0.33 -5.83 -9.42
C ARG A 7 1.04 -4.59 -9.94
N PHE A 8 1.69 -3.86 -9.05
CA PHE A 8 2.37 -2.62 -9.42
C PHE A 8 3.57 -2.35 -8.53
N ALA A 9 4.54 -1.58 -9.00
CA ALA A 9 5.62 -1.05 -8.19
C ALA A 9 5.74 0.46 -8.37
N PHE A 10 6.26 1.13 -7.35
CA PHE A 10 6.67 2.53 -7.44
C PHE A 10 8.11 2.57 -7.97
N GLU A 11 8.40 3.43 -8.95
CA GLU A 11 9.73 3.52 -9.57
C GLU A 11 10.03 4.94 -10.01
N ILE A 12 11.28 5.36 -9.77
CA ILE A 12 11.83 6.60 -10.33
C ILE A 12 12.25 6.31 -11.77
N THR A 13 11.69 7.02 -12.74
CA THR A 13 11.96 6.75 -14.17
C THR A 13 12.96 7.71 -14.79
N GLU A 14 13.16 8.88 -14.20
CA GLU A 14 14.01 9.94 -14.73
C GLU A 14 14.85 10.58 -13.62
N GLY A 15 15.96 11.22 -13.99
CA GLY A 15 16.87 11.89 -13.06
C GLY A 15 18.01 11.00 -12.52
N PRO A 16 18.83 11.54 -11.60
CA PRO A 16 20.01 10.85 -11.06
C PRO A 16 19.71 9.51 -10.37
N ASN A 17 18.46 9.29 -9.95
CA ASN A 17 18.03 8.10 -9.24
C ASN A 17 17.08 7.22 -10.06
N ALA A 18 17.05 7.40 -11.38
CA ALA A 18 16.30 6.54 -12.28
C ALA A 18 16.66 5.07 -12.07
N GLY A 19 15.64 4.20 -12.01
CA GLY A 19 15.75 2.76 -11.80
C GLY A 19 15.57 2.30 -10.35
N LEU A 20 15.66 3.21 -9.37
CA LEU A 20 15.30 2.89 -7.99
C LEU A 20 13.79 2.62 -7.87
N ARG A 21 13.42 1.62 -7.06
CA ARG A 21 12.03 1.16 -6.97
C ARG A 21 11.63 0.64 -5.59
N SER A 22 10.33 0.62 -5.30
CA SER A 22 9.76 -0.04 -4.13
C SER A 22 9.70 -1.56 -4.30
N SER A 23 9.27 -2.26 -3.24
CA SER A 23 8.72 -3.61 -3.41
C SER A 23 7.48 -3.58 -4.31
N GLY A 24 7.27 -4.62 -5.11
CA GLY A 24 6.03 -4.82 -5.85
C GLY A 24 4.85 -5.01 -4.89
N TRP A 25 3.73 -4.41 -5.19
CA TRP A 25 2.46 -4.48 -4.46
C TRP A 25 1.47 -5.32 -5.24
N ARG A 26 0.57 -5.97 -4.51
CA ARG A 26 -0.53 -6.74 -5.08
C ARG A 26 -1.82 -6.41 -4.36
N VAL A 27 -2.83 -6.02 -5.15
CA VAL A 27 -4.21 -5.91 -4.71
C VAL A 27 -5.03 -6.97 -5.43
N TRP A 28 -5.91 -7.66 -4.71
CA TRP A 28 -6.80 -8.66 -5.31
C TRP A 28 -8.08 -8.79 -4.51
N THR A 29 -9.12 -9.31 -5.16
CA THR A 29 -10.41 -9.59 -4.51
C THR A 29 -10.68 -11.10 -4.43
N ASN A 30 -11.55 -11.48 -3.50
CA ASN A 30 -12.11 -12.82 -3.43
C ASN A 30 -13.50 -12.76 -2.78
N ASN A 31 -14.56 -12.98 -3.56
CA ASN A 31 -15.95 -12.75 -3.16
C ASN A 31 -16.15 -11.29 -2.73
N GLU A 32 -16.43 -11.05 -1.46
CA GLU A 32 -16.62 -9.71 -0.86
C GLU A 32 -15.33 -9.13 -0.27
N ASP A 33 -14.24 -9.89 -0.25
CA ASP A 33 -13.03 -9.48 0.41
C ASP A 33 -12.07 -8.79 -0.55
N THR A 34 -11.40 -7.75 -0.06
CA THR A 34 -10.28 -7.09 -0.76
C THR A 34 -9.01 -7.27 0.04
N TYR A 35 -7.90 -7.56 -0.64
CA TYR A 35 -6.63 -7.86 -0.03
C TYR A 35 -5.50 -7.04 -0.64
N ILE A 36 -4.54 -6.64 0.18
CA ILE A 36 -3.38 -5.82 -0.18
C ILE A 36 -2.14 -6.41 0.45
N THR A 37 -1.03 -6.50 -0.29
CA THR A 37 0.25 -6.92 0.26
C THR A 37 1.42 -6.47 -0.59
N ALA A 38 2.62 -6.38 -0.02
CA ALA A 38 3.86 -6.20 -0.77
C ALA A 38 4.60 -7.54 -0.95
N SER A 39 5.37 -7.67 -2.02
CA SER A 39 6.12 -8.89 -2.33
C SER A 39 7.15 -9.25 -1.25
N THR A 40 7.78 -8.26 -0.63
CA THR A 40 8.86 -8.45 0.34
C THR A 40 8.42 -8.97 1.70
N PHE A 41 7.21 -8.64 2.15
CA PHE A 41 6.70 -9.10 3.45
C PHE A 41 5.33 -9.77 3.37
N GLY A 42 4.81 -10.03 2.16
CA GLY A 42 3.46 -10.53 2.00
C GLY A 42 3.21 -11.97 2.41
N GLN A 43 4.26 -12.68 2.78
CA GLN A 43 4.15 -13.95 3.50
C GLN A 43 3.92 -13.74 5.00
N VAL A 44 4.23 -12.56 5.54
CA VAL A 44 4.16 -12.20 6.96
C VAL A 44 3.00 -11.27 7.25
N TRP A 45 2.83 -10.19 6.49
CA TRP A 45 1.81 -9.16 6.73
C TRP A 45 0.91 -8.94 5.52
N LYS A 46 -0.40 -8.78 5.78
CA LYS A 46 -1.42 -8.54 4.76
C LYS A 46 -2.44 -7.53 5.26
N GLY A 47 -2.85 -6.66 4.34
CA GLY A 47 -4.04 -5.83 4.48
C GLY A 47 -5.23 -6.61 3.96
N SER A 48 -6.33 -6.61 4.71
CA SER A 48 -7.59 -7.14 4.20
C SER A 48 -8.78 -6.34 4.68
N LEU A 49 -9.73 -6.13 3.78
CA LEU A 49 -11.08 -5.72 4.09
C LEU A 49 -11.96 -6.95 3.89
N HIS A 50 -12.59 -7.43 4.96
CA HIS A 50 -13.51 -8.56 4.90
C HIS A 50 -14.93 -8.04 4.75
N GLY A 51 -15.50 -8.19 3.55
CA GLY A 51 -16.75 -7.53 3.18
C GLY A 51 -16.69 -6.02 3.38
N ASP A 52 -17.58 -5.49 4.22
CA ASP A 52 -17.62 -4.07 4.57
C ASP A 52 -17.53 -3.86 6.09
N VAL A 53 -16.81 -4.76 6.77
CA VAL A 53 -16.77 -4.77 8.23
C VAL A 53 -15.63 -3.92 8.77
N ALA A 54 -14.39 -4.26 8.41
CA ALA A 54 -13.20 -3.54 8.86
C ALA A 54 -11.98 -3.88 8.00
N TRP A 55 -11.13 -2.88 7.78
CA TRP A 55 -9.76 -3.09 7.32
C TRP A 55 -8.92 -3.65 8.45
N ARG A 56 -8.02 -4.57 8.13
CA ARG A 56 -7.07 -5.18 9.06
C ARG A 56 -5.70 -5.20 8.44
N TRP A 57 -4.69 -4.69 9.14
CA TRP A 57 -3.30 -5.00 8.84
C TRP A 57 -2.84 -6.08 9.81
N ALA A 58 -2.71 -7.30 9.30
CA ALA A 58 -2.61 -8.48 10.12
C ALA A 58 -1.44 -9.37 9.71
N MET A 59 -0.87 -10.06 10.69
CA MET A 59 0.01 -11.18 10.43
C MET A 59 -0.77 -12.30 9.72
N ASP A 60 -0.14 -12.86 8.70
CA ASP A 60 -0.67 -13.96 7.92
C ASP A 60 -0.82 -15.19 8.82
N LYS A 61 -1.98 -15.84 8.72
CA LYS A 61 -2.30 -17.01 9.55
C LYS A 61 -1.30 -18.14 9.35
N ASN A 62 -0.82 -18.37 8.13
CA ASN A 62 0.13 -19.45 7.85
C ASN A 62 1.51 -19.13 8.43
N HIS A 63 1.92 -17.85 8.41
CA HIS A 63 3.14 -17.41 9.08
C HIS A 63 3.07 -17.68 10.59
N VAL A 64 1.99 -17.26 11.24
CA VAL A 64 1.75 -17.52 12.68
C VAL A 64 1.75 -19.03 12.97
N GLN A 65 1.07 -19.84 12.15
CA GLN A 65 1.01 -21.29 12.32
C GLN A 65 2.34 -21.99 12.08
N SER A 66 3.22 -21.42 11.25
CA SER A 66 4.54 -21.98 10.98
C SER A 66 5.51 -21.85 12.16
N GLY A 67 5.20 -21.00 13.14
CA GLY A 67 6.06 -20.73 14.30
C GLY A 67 7.34 -19.95 13.97
N ARG A 68 7.50 -19.46 12.74
CA ARG A 68 8.68 -18.69 12.33
C ARG A 68 8.65 -17.27 12.88
N ALA A 69 9.70 -16.86 13.59
CA ALA A 69 9.85 -15.49 14.05
C ALA A 69 10.11 -14.52 12.87
N PRO A 70 9.74 -13.22 13.01
CA PRO A 70 9.02 -12.64 14.14
C PRO A 70 7.52 -12.97 14.11
N THR A 71 6.93 -13.22 15.28
CA THR A 71 5.47 -13.33 15.46
C THR A 71 5.04 -12.42 16.61
N LEU A 72 3.77 -11.99 16.60
CA LEU A 72 3.20 -11.31 17.77
C LEU A 72 3.20 -12.26 18.97
N PRO A 73 3.30 -11.73 20.20
CA PRO A 73 3.27 -12.58 21.40
C PRO A 73 1.99 -13.42 21.45
N LYS A 74 2.09 -14.63 22.01
CA LYS A 74 0.93 -15.52 22.16
C LYS A 74 -0.18 -14.82 22.93
N GLY A 75 -1.42 -14.99 22.48
CA GLY A 75 -2.60 -14.37 23.10
C GLY A 75 -2.95 -12.97 22.59
N HIS A 76 -2.09 -12.35 21.77
CA HIS A 76 -2.42 -11.09 21.10
C HIS A 76 -3.22 -11.33 19.82
N ASP A 77 -4.06 -10.36 19.45
CA ASP A 77 -4.72 -10.35 18.14
C ASP A 77 -3.65 -10.29 17.03
N ARG A 78 -3.80 -11.15 16.02
CA ARG A 78 -2.94 -11.15 14.83
C ARG A 78 -3.17 -9.92 13.95
N ALA A 79 -4.24 -9.16 14.15
CA ALA A 79 -4.58 -7.92 13.47
C ALA A 79 -4.43 -6.71 14.41
N PRO A 80 -3.20 -6.34 14.83
CA PRO A 80 -2.98 -5.25 15.79
C PRO A 80 -3.42 -3.88 15.29
N TRP A 81 -3.60 -3.72 13.98
CA TRP A 81 -4.27 -2.56 13.40
C TRP A 81 -5.55 -2.97 12.70
N THR A 82 -6.64 -2.35 13.13
CA THR A 82 -7.98 -2.53 12.58
C THR A 82 -8.62 -1.16 12.41
N TRP A 83 -9.27 -0.92 11.27
CA TRP A 83 -9.91 0.34 10.95
C TRP A 83 -11.32 0.10 10.42
N GLU A 84 -12.23 0.99 10.77
CA GLU A 84 -13.52 1.04 10.11
C GLU A 84 -13.35 1.43 8.64
N PRO A 85 -14.15 0.88 7.72
CA PRO A 85 -14.11 1.30 6.33
C PRO A 85 -14.54 2.76 6.21
N THR A 86 -13.83 3.53 5.38
CA THR A 86 -14.25 4.89 5.03
C THR A 86 -15.69 4.87 4.49
N PRO A 87 -16.56 5.81 4.88
CA PRO A 87 -17.92 5.87 4.36
C PRO A 87 -17.94 6.17 2.86
N PHE A 88 -18.98 5.70 2.18
CA PHE A 88 -19.27 6.10 0.80
C PHE A 88 -19.84 7.52 0.77
N VAL A 89 -19.35 8.32 -0.16
CA VAL A 89 -19.89 9.64 -0.50
C VAL A 89 -20.25 9.61 -1.99
N ASN A 90 -21.53 9.78 -2.30
CA ASN A 90 -22.07 9.65 -3.66
C ASN A 90 -21.66 8.33 -4.34
N GLY A 91 -21.72 7.22 -3.59
CA GLY A 91 -21.39 5.89 -4.09
C GLY A 91 -19.90 5.62 -4.31
N VAL A 92 -19.00 6.51 -3.88
CA VAL A 92 -17.54 6.36 -4.00
C VAL A 92 -16.85 6.51 -2.63
N ARG A 93 -15.79 5.75 -2.38
CA ARG A 93 -14.90 5.96 -1.23
C ARG A 93 -13.44 5.72 -1.55
N LEU A 94 -12.55 6.47 -0.91
CA LEU A 94 -11.15 6.09 -0.79
C LEU A 94 -11.05 5.03 0.31
N ALA A 95 -10.92 3.77 -0.10
CA ALA A 95 -10.97 2.64 0.83
C ALA A 95 -9.62 2.42 1.52
N PHE A 96 -8.51 2.62 0.81
CA PHE A 96 -7.17 2.44 1.35
C PHE A 96 -6.14 3.24 0.55
N ALA A 97 -5.01 3.61 1.15
CA ALA A 97 -3.90 4.24 0.42
C ALA A 97 -2.55 3.59 0.76
N ILE A 98 -1.68 3.47 -0.24
CA ILE A 98 -0.25 3.19 -0.04
C ILE A 98 0.50 4.45 -0.45
N ALA A 99 1.18 5.06 0.50
CA ALA A 99 1.90 6.30 0.35
C ALA A 99 3.39 6.03 0.43
N VAL A 100 4.16 6.54 -0.53
CA VAL A 100 5.58 6.21 -0.67
C VAL A 100 6.40 7.47 -0.88
N THR A 101 7.42 7.63 -0.04
CA THR A 101 8.42 8.69 -0.19
C THR A 101 9.47 8.28 -1.21
N ARG A 102 10.06 9.27 -1.89
CA ARG A 102 11.25 9.05 -2.73
C ARG A 102 12.39 8.38 -1.94
N GLY A 103 12.52 8.70 -0.64
CA GLY A 103 13.50 8.08 0.26
C GLY A 103 13.32 6.58 0.49
N ALA A 104 12.17 5.99 0.14
CA ALA A 104 11.93 4.55 0.25
C ALA A 104 12.33 3.74 -1.00
N MET A 105 12.76 4.42 -2.08
CA MET A 105 13.18 3.77 -3.32
C MET A 105 14.58 3.16 -3.16
N LEU A 106 14.71 1.88 -3.52
CA LEU A 106 15.93 1.11 -3.35
C LEU A 106 16.42 0.57 -4.69
N ASP A 107 17.72 0.36 -4.81
CA ASP A 107 18.28 -0.34 -5.96
C ASP A 107 17.93 -1.82 -5.86
N ARG A 108 17.06 -2.27 -6.76
CA ARG A 108 16.59 -3.65 -6.83
C ARG A 108 16.08 -3.95 -8.25
N PRO A 109 16.14 -5.23 -8.68
CA PRO A 109 15.61 -5.62 -9.97
C PRO A 109 14.08 -5.45 -10.03
N ALA A 110 13.57 -5.17 -11.23
CA ALA A 110 12.14 -5.24 -11.51
C ALA A 110 11.61 -6.66 -11.26
N ASP A 111 10.46 -6.79 -10.60
CA ASP A 111 9.75 -8.08 -10.58
C ASP A 111 8.97 -8.21 -11.89
N PRO A 112 9.23 -9.21 -12.73
CA PRO A 112 8.51 -9.40 -13.99
C PRO A 112 7.01 -9.68 -13.81
N LYS A 113 6.54 -9.91 -12.57
CA LYS A 113 5.13 -10.04 -12.24
C LYS A 113 4.42 -8.71 -12.02
N ASP A 114 5.15 -7.62 -11.83
CA ASP A 114 4.57 -6.30 -11.69
C ASP A 114 4.06 -5.85 -13.06
N GLN A 115 2.74 -5.60 -13.14
CA GLN A 115 2.05 -5.30 -14.39
C GLN A 115 2.11 -3.82 -14.70
N HIS A 116 2.11 -2.99 -13.65
CA HIS A 116 2.05 -1.54 -13.74
C HIS A 116 3.19 -0.88 -12.98
N ARG A 117 3.55 0.32 -13.42
CA ARG A 117 4.52 1.18 -12.76
C ARG A 117 3.87 2.49 -12.36
N ILE A 118 3.94 2.82 -11.07
CA ILE A 118 3.58 4.14 -10.57
C ILE A 118 4.86 4.98 -10.55
N VAL A 119 4.88 6.06 -11.32
CA VAL A 119 6.05 6.94 -11.42
C VAL A 119 6.21 7.75 -10.13
N VAL A 120 7.40 7.68 -9.54
CA VAL A 120 7.83 8.53 -8.43
C VAL A 120 8.74 9.59 -9.01
N GLU A 121 8.42 10.85 -8.78
CA GLU A 121 9.32 11.95 -9.15
C GLU A 121 10.54 11.96 -8.23
N ASP A 122 11.72 12.26 -8.78
CA ASP A 122 12.98 12.33 -8.01
C ASP A 122 13.07 13.65 -7.23
N ARG A 123 12.12 13.84 -6.30
CA ARG A 123 12.00 15.01 -5.42
C ARG A 123 11.55 14.60 -4.02
N TRP A 124 11.78 15.48 -3.05
CA TRP A 124 11.70 15.18 -1.62
C TRP A 124 10.44 15.75 -0.96
N ASP A 125 9.84 16.74 -1.60
CA ASP A 125 8.63 17.46 -1.23
C ASP A 125 7.37 16.79 -1.79
N GLN A 126 7.45 15.53 -2.23
CA GLN A 126 6.31 14.82 -2.80
C GLN A 126 6.15 13.41 -2.23
N LEU A 127 4.90 13.11 -1.90
CA LEU A 127 4.43 11.78 -1.53
C LEU A 127 3.70 11.17 -2.73
N THR A 128 4.20 10.03 -3.25
CA THR A 128 3.53 9.31 -4.33
C THR A 128 2.57 8.27 -3.74
N LEU A 129 1.36 8.18 -4.31
CA LEU A 129 0.25 7.42 -3.74
C LEU A 129 -0.28 6.39 -4.74
N ALA A 130 -0.50 5.17 -4.27
CA ALA A 130 -1.47 4.25 -4.86
C ALA A 130 -2.76 4.35 -4.03
N LYS A 131 -3.83 4.85 -4.64
CA LYS A 131 -5.13 5.05 -3.99
C LYS A 131 -6.06 3.93 -4.41
N ILE A 132 -6.52 3.14 -3.44
CA ILE A 132 -7.48 2.06 -3.62
C ILE A 132 -8.87 2.62 -3.35
N TRP A 133 -9.67 2.72 -4.40
CA TRP A 133 -11.04 3.20 -4.32
C TRP A 133 -12.01 2.04 -4.34
N MET A 134 -13.20 2.27 -3.79
CA MET A 134 -14.35 1.39 -3.97
C MET A 134 -15.56 2.18 -4.44
N THR A 135 -16.36 1.57 -5.30
CA THR A 135 -17.65 2.12 -5.72
C THR A 135 -18.81 1.17 -5.42
N GLU A 136 -19.98 1.74 -5.17
CA GLU A 136 -21.24 1.01 -5.07
C GLU A 136 -21.63 0.36 -6.41
N PRO A 137 -22.51 -0.66 -6.41
CA PRO A 137 -22.95 -1.30 -7.64
C PRO A 137 -23.54 -0.31 -8.64
N GLY A 138 -23.07 -0.35 -9.89
CA GLY A 138 -23.52 0.56 -10.94
C GLY A 138 -22.90 1.97 -10.90
N VAL A 139 -22.10 2.30 -9.88
CA VAL A 139 -21.40 3.59 -9.77
C VAL A 139 -20.00 3.47 -10.34
N ASP A 140 -19.64 4.38 -11.25
CA ASP A 140 -18.32 4.46 -11.86
C ASP A 140 -17.39 5.37 -11.07
N LEU A 141 -16.07 5.20 -11.25
CA LEU A 141 -15.07 6.07 -10.65
C LEU A 141 -14.66 7.14 -11.67
N PRO A 142 -15.09 8.41 -11.53
CA PRO A 142 -14.78 9.46 -12.49
C PRO A 142 -13.38 10.05 -12.22
N ILE A 143 -12.35 9.22 -12.08
CA ILE A 143 -11.00 9.63 -11.72
C ILE A 143 -10.00 8.93 -12.62
N ASP A 144 -9.18 9.73 -13.31
CA ASP A 144 -8.04 9.28 -14.11
C ASP A 144 -6.71 9.83 -13.54
N PRO A 145 -5.59 9.11 -13.75
CA PRO A 145 -5.48 7.84 -14.46
C PRO A 145 -5.77 6.61 -13.56
N LEU A 146 -6.53 5.65 -14.11
CA LEU A 146 -6.65 4.30 -13.57
C LEU A 146 -5.38 3.49 -13.87
N LEU A 147 -4.95 2.66 -12.92
CA LEU A 147 -3.86 1.71 -13.15
C LEU A 147 -4.29 0.53 -14.02
N ASP A 148 -5.50 0.02 -13.82
CA ASP A 148 -6.05 -1.14 -14.52
C ASP A 148 -7.58 -1.09 -14.50
N GLN A 149 -8.22 -2.09 -15.11
CA GLN A 149 -9.65 -2.34 -15.00
C GLN A 149 -10.07 -2.60 -13.53
N PRO A 150 -11.31 -2.27 -13.15
CA PRO A 150 -11.80 -2.53 -11.80
C PRO A 150 -11.85 -4.03 -11.48
N MET A 151 -11.54 -4.38 -10.23
CA MET A 151 -11.83 -5.70 -9.68
C MET A 151 -13.27 -5.73 -9.14
N GLU A 152 -14.10 -6.65 -9.62
CA GLU A 152 -15.46 -6.82 -9.13
C GLU A 152 -15.51 -7.66 -7.84
N LEU A 153 -16.41 -7.27 -6.94
CA LEU A 153 -16.84 -8.05 -5.76
C LEU A 153 -18.17 -8.74 -6.08
N SER A 154 -18.53 -9.80 -5.34
CA SER A 154 -19.78 -10.54 -5.58
C SER A 154 -21.06 -9.72 -5.39
N SER A 155 -21.00 -8.61 -4.66
CA SER A 155 -22.11 -7.67 -4.46
C SER A 155 -22.32 -6.73 -5.64
N GLY A 156 -21.45 -6.78 -6.67
CA GLY A 156 -21.41 -5.81 -7.77
C GLY A 156 -20.64 -4.53 -7.45
N ARG A 157 -20.09 -4.38 -6.23
CA ARG A 157 -19.15 -3.31 -5.91
C ARG A 157 -17.87 -3.49 -6.70
N ARG A 158 -17.18 -2.39 -6.99
CA ARG A 158 -15.93 -2.39 -7.77
C ARG A 158 -14.79 -1.79 -6.98
N VAL A 159 -13.61 -2.38 -7.09
CA VAL A 159 -12.36 -1.91 -6.49
C VAL A 159 -11.45 -1.38 -7.59
N TRP A 160 -10.96 -0.16 -7.42
CA TRP A 160 -10.16 0.55 -8.40
C TRP A 160 -8.82 0.94 -7.79
N ILE A 161 -7.82 1.15 -8.65
CA ILE A 161 -6.51 1.64 -8.23
C ILE A 161 -6.15 2.82 -9.12
N THR A 162 -5.77 3.93 -8.50
CA THR A 162 -5.29 5.14 -9.18
C THR A 162 -3.92 5.50 -8.63
N ALA A 163 -3.10 6.14 -9.46
CA ALA A 163 -1.89 6.81 -9.01
C ALA A 163 -2.19 8.28 -8.71
N GLY A 164 -1.51 8.85 -7.74
CA GLY A 164 -1.56 10.28 -7.48
C GLY A 164 -0.38 10.72 -6.63
N TRP A 165 -0.41 11.98 -6.23
CA TRP A 165 0.61 12.53 -5.36
C TRP A 165 0.03 13.61 -4.44
N GLU A 166 0.76 13.89 -3.37
CA GLU A 166 0.51 14.97 -2.43
C GLU A 166 1.82 15.70 -2.14
N GLU A 167 1.77 17.03 -1.98
CA GLU A 167 2.92 17.87 -1.67
C GLU A 167 3.20 17.81 -0.16
N LEU A 168 4.48 17.80 0.21
CA LEU A 168 4.95 17.83 1.59
C LEU A 168 5.58 19.19 1.85
N SER A 169 5.19 19.84 2.96
CA SER A 169 5.62 21.19 3.31
C SER A 169 7.11 21.33 3.60
N ASP A 170 7.79 20.26 4.05
CA ASP A 170 9.21 20.28 4.48
C ASP A 170 9.98 19.04 3.97
N GLY A 171 10.03 18.84 2.65
CA GLY A 171 10.79 17.76 2.04
C GLY A 171 12.30 18.01 2.03
N GLU A 172 13.02 17.58 3.07
CA GLU A 172 14.49 17.62 3.04
C GLU A 172 15.07 16.49 2.16
N PRO A 173 16.15 16.76 1.39
CA PRO A 173 16.88 15.72 0.70
C PRO A 173 17.32 14.59 1.63
N GLU A 174 16.83 13.38 1.37
CA GLU A 174 17.22 12.23 2.17
C GLU A 174 18.51 11.58 1.61
N PRO A 175 19.51 11.25 2.44
CA PRO A 175 20.59 10.36 2.04
C PRO A 175 20.04 9.00 1.57
N LEU A 176 20.86 8.25 0.80
CA LEU A 176 20.51 6.90 0.37
C LEU A 176 20.07 6.03 1.57
N CYS A 177 18.94 5.35 1.43
CA CYS A 177 18.37 4.53 2.49
C CYS A 177 19.02 3.15 2.53
N ALA A 178 19.14 2.57 3.72
CA ALA A 178 19.60 1.20 3.93
C ALA A 178 18.46 0.18 3.77
N GLY A 179 17.21 0.65 3.77
CA GLY A 179 16.02 -0.16 3.65
C GLY A 179 14.76 0.70 3.57
N ALA A 180 13.60 0.05 3.65
CA ALA A 180 12.31 0.72 3.75
C ALA A 180 11.50 0.11 4.91
N ILE A 181 10.78 0.96 5.63
CA ILE A 181 9.82 0.55 6.65
C ILE A 181 8.41 0.84 6.14
N VAL A 182 7.48 -0.03 6.52
CA VAL A 182 6.05 0.15 6.29
C VAL A 182 5.35 0.42 7.61
N GLU A 183 4.65 1.55 7.67
CA GLU A 183 3.95 2.02 8.86
C GLU A 183 2.45 2.11 8.58
N PRO A 184 1.61 1.48 9.41
CA PRO A 184 0.16 1.62 9.30
C PRO A 184 -0.32 3.01 9.74
N TYR A 185 -1.15 3.65 8.93
CA TYR A 185 -1.72 4.98 9.21
C TYR A 185 -3.22 4.89 9.45
N THR A 186 -3.68 5.63 10.46
CA THR A 186 -5.01 5.54 11.05
C THR A 186 -5.75 6.88 10.92
N PRO A 187 -6.91 6.91 10.24
CA PRO A 187 -7.75 8.10 10.21
C PRO A 187 -8.15 8.53 11.62
N GLY A 188 -8.12 9.83 11.88
CA GLY A 188 -8.45 10.42 13.19
C GLY A 188 -7.31 10.37 14.22
N VAL A 189 -6.22 9.64 13.94
CA VAL A 189 -4.96 9.70 14.74
C VAL A 189 -3.89 10.45 13.95
N GLN A 190 -3.72 10.10 12.68
CA GLN A 190 -2.92 10.83 11.71
C GLN A 190 -3.83 11.64 10.78
N ASP A 191 -3.29 12.69 10.17
CA ASP A 191 -3.98 13.51 9.17
C ASP A 191 -4.09 12.78 7.82
N VAL A 192 -4.89 11.71 7.79
CA VAL A 192 -5.16 10.89 6.61
C VAL A 192 -6.65 10.69 6.42
N ARG A 193 -7.09 10.71 5.15
CA ARG A 193 -8.51 10.59 4.77
C ARG A 193 -9.02 9.15 4.71
N ALA A 194 -8.12 8.17 4.73
CA ALA A 194 -8.42 6.76 4.64
C ALA A 194 -7.34 5.95 5.36
N PRO A 195 -7.63 4.73 5.84
CA PRO A 195 -6.59 3.86 6.36
C PRO A 195 -5.55 3.57 5.27
N GLY A 196 -4.31 3.33 5.69
CA GLY A 196 -3.25 3.19 4.72
C GLY A 196 -1.95 2.68 5.28
N LEU A 197 -0.97 2.63 4.39
CA LEU A 197 0.41 2.30 4.69
C LEU A 197 1.30 3.40 4.18
N PHE A 198 2.18 3.89 5.04
CA PHE A 198 3.25 4.81 4.68
C PHE A 198 4.55 4.03 4.55
N VAL A 199 5.23 4.20 3.42
CA VAL A 199 6.50 3.55 3.10
C VAL A 199 7.58 4.61 3.10
N ARG A 200 8.49 4.51 4.07
CA ARG A 200 9.58 5.48 4.25
C ARG A 200 10.94 4.81 4.25
N GLY A 201 11.96 5.56 3.86
CA GLY A 201 13.34 5.12 3.95
C GLY A 201 13.74 4.82 5.40
N LEU A 202 14.41 3.69 5.61
CA LEU A 202 15.12 3.40 6.84
C LEU A 202 16.59 3.78 6.66
N ARG A 203 17.10 4.53 7.63
CA ARG A 203 18.52 4.88 7.72
C ARG A 203 19.11 4.17 8.94
N LEU A 204 20.28 3.60 8.77
CA LEU A 204 21.09 3.12 9.90
C LEU A 204 21.94 4.31 10.35
N SER A 205 21.92 4.65 11.64
CA SER A 205 22.81 5.69 12.16
C SER A 205 24.26 5.23 11.97
N THR A 206 25.08 6.08 11.36
CA THR A 206 26.54 5.86 11.28
C THR A 206 27.24 6.17 12.60
N ASP A 207 26.52 6.62 13.63
CA ASP A 207 27.02 6.81 14.99
C ASP A 207 27.31 5.46 15.63
N THR A 208 28.44 4.89 15.25
CA THR A 208 29.18 3.99 16.12
C THR A 208 29.76 4.90 17.19
N ALA A 209 29.14 4.92 18.37
CA ALA A 209 29.75 5.51 19.54
C ALA A 209 31.15 4.91 19.68
N ALA A 210 32.17 5.74 19.50
CA ALA A 210 33.55 5.47 19.89
C ALA A 210 33.71 5.74 21.38
#